data_AF-A0A5C7UVG1-F1
#
_entry.id   AF-A0A5C7UVG1-F1
#
_cell.length_a   1.000
_cell.length_b   1.000
_cell.length_c   1.000
_cell.angle_alpha   90.00
_cell.angle_beta   90.00
_cell.angle_gamma   90.00
#
_symmetry.space_group_name_H-M   'P 1'
#
loop_
_entity.id
_entity.type
_entity.pdbx_description
1 polymer ?
#
loop_
_entity_poly.entity_id
_entity_poly.type
_entity_poly.pdbx_seq_one_letter_code
_entity_poly.pdbx_strand_id
1 'polypeptide(L)'
;MRLLFLFILLSCIGLLGYAQYLQHFEKLLPCPLCVAQRLAYWLLGLTACAAFLHNPNFIARRIYGFLLSIFALTGAIIAARHAWLIRFPQSFECGISPEEAFLNALPIADWWPGMFEANGDCADINWKFLTLTIPDWSLIAFVSLGAVALYILLSRK
;
A
#
# COMPACT_ATOMS: atom_id res chain seq x y z
N MET A 1 -12.03 -14.69 -13.69
CA MET A 1 -10.71 -14.33 -13.11
C MET A 1 -10.19 -12.97 -13.57
N ARG A 2 -10.20 -12.63 -14.87
CA ARG A 2 -9.81 -11.29 -15.36
C ARG A 2 -10.47 -10.12 -14.62
N LEU A 3 -11.77 -10.22 -14.34
CA LEU A 3 -12.50 -9.19 -13.57
C LEU A 3 -11.96 -8.98 -12.16
N LEU A 4 -11.41 -10.01 -11.50
CA LEU A 4 -10.82 -9.88 -10.17
C LEU A 4 -9.47 -9.15 -10.23
N PHE A 5 -8.65 -9.43 -11.24
CA PHE A 5 -7.42 -8.66 -11.47
C PHE A 5 -7.73 -7.20 -11.80
N LEU A 6 -8.77 -6.94 -12.62
CA LEU A 6 -9.23 -5.60 -12.91
C LEU A 6 -9.74 -4.89 -11.64
N PHE A 7 -10.48 -5.59 -10.78
CA PHE A 7 -10.95 -5.06 -9.51
C PHE A 7 -9.79 -4.65 -8.59
N ILE A 8 -8.76 -5.49 -8.47
CA ILE A 8 -7.55 -5.17 -7.68
C ILE A 8 -6.85 -3.94 -8.27
N LEU A 9 -6.67 -3.89 -9.59
CA LEU A 9 -6.04 -2.77 -10.28
C LEU A 9 -6.79 -1.45 -10.03
N LEU A 10 -8.11 -1.43 -10.27
CA LEU A 10 -8.93 -0.24 -10.08
C LEU A 10 -8.94 0.21 -8.62
N SER A 11 -8.98 -0.73 -7.67
CA SER A 11 -8.88 -0.43 -6.24
C SER A 11 -7.54 0.22 -5.89
N CYS A 12 -6.42 -0.30 -6.40
CA CYS A 12 -5.10 0.27 -6.15
C CYS A 12 -4.98 1.68 -6.76
N ILE A 13 -5.46 1.89 -7.99
CA ILE A 13 -5.47 3.21 -8.62
C ILE A 13 -6.32 4.19 -7.82
N GLY A 14 -7.51 3.77 -7.38
CA GLY A 14 -8.39 4.60 -6.56
C GLY A 14 -7.76 5.00 -5.22
N LEU A 15 -7.13 4.05 -4.52
CA LEU A 15 -6.45 4.30 -3.25
C LEU A 15 -5.22 5.21 -3.40
N LEU A 16 -4.41 5.00 -4.44
CA LEU A 16 -3.27 5.88 -4.76
C LEU A 16 -3.74 7.29 -5.14
N GLY A 17 -4.81 7.39 -5.94
CA GLY A 17 -5.43 8.68 -6.28
C GLY A 17 -5.97 9.40 -5.04
N TYR A 18 -6.60 8.67 -4.12
CA TYR A 18 -7.06 9.23 -2.85
C TYR A 18 -5.90 9.68 -1.95
N ALA A 19 -4.81 8.93 -1.91
CA ALA A 19 -3.61 9.33 -1.18
C ALA A 19 -2.98 10.63 -1.74
N GLN A 20 -3.04 10.82 -3.07
CA GLN A 20 -2.60 12.04 -3.73
C GLN A 20 -3.56 13.21 -3.46
N TYR A 21 -4.87 12.96 -3.40
CA TYR A 21 -5.86 13.95 -2.98
C TYR A 21 -5.57 14.45 -1.56
N LEU A 22 -5.36 13.54 -0.61
CA LEU A 22 -5.01 13.88 0.77
C LEU A 22 -3.73 14.73 0.86
N GLN A 23 -2.72 14.39 0.06
CA GLN A 23 -1.47 15.14 0.05
C GLN A 23 -1.63 16.56 -0.52
N HIS A 24 -2.34 16.73 -1.64
CA HIS A 24 -2.43 18.01 -2.34
C HIS A 24 -3.51 18.94 -1.79
N PHE A 25 -4.66 18.39 -1.36
CA PHE A 25 -5.80 19.17 -0.89
C PHE A 25 -5.81 19.35 0.62
N GLU A 26 -5.59 18.27 1.38
CA GLU A 26 -5.53 18.32 2.85
C GLU A 26 -4.13 18.73 3.36
N LYS A 27 -3.16 18.90 2.44
CA LYS A 27 -1.77 19.33 2.74
C LYS A 27 -1.06 18.44 3.75
N LEU A 28 -1.39 17.15 3.74
CA LEU A 28 -0.78 16.15 4.61
C LEU A 28 0.60 15.76 4.09
N LEU A 29 1.64 15.95 4.91
CA LEU A 29 2.99 15.52 4.58
C LEU A 29 3.05 13.98 4.57
N PRO A 30 3.65 13.36 3.53
CA PRO A 30 3.76 11.91 3.47
C PRO A 30 4.78 11.39 4.48
N CYS A 31 4.34 10.46 5.33
CA CYS A 31 5.20 9.76 6.28
C CYS A 31 5.94 8.58 5.61
N PRO A 32 7.11 8.12 6.13
CA PRO A 32 7.86 7.02 5.52
C PRO A 32 7.06 5.72 5.42
N LEU A 33 6.27 5.38 6.45
CA LEU A 33 5.38 4.21 6.41
C LEU A 33 4.25 4.39 5.39
N CYS A 34 3.78 5.61 5.17
CA CYS A 34 2.76 5.95 4.18
C CYS A 34 3.31 5.73 2.76
N VAL A 35 4.55 6.16 2.52
CA VAL A 35 5.26 5.92 1.25
C VAL A 35 5.47 4.42 1.03
N ALA A 36 5.87 3.67 2.06
CA ALA A 36 6.01 2.22 1.96
C ALA A 36 4.68 1.53 1.60
N GLN A 37 3.54 2.00 2.13
CA GLN A 37 2.22 1.52 1.73
C GLN A 37 1.90 1.87 0.26
N ARG A 38 2.24 3.08 -0.21
CA ARG A 38 2.07 3.46 -1.62
C ARG A 38 2.86 2.54 -2.54
N LEU A 39 4.10 2.20 -2.18
CA LEU A 39 4.92 1.23 -2.93
C LEU A 39 4.24 -0.14 -2.98
N ALA A 40 3.68 -0.62 -1.87
CA ALA A 40 2.94 -1.88 -1.85
C ALA A 40 1.70 -1.84 -2.76
N TYR A 41 0.94 -0.74 -2.80
CA TYR A 41 -0.18 -0.56 -3.73
C TYR A 41 0.29 -0.50 -5.20
N TRP A 42 1.43 0.14 -5.49
CA TRP A 42 2.02 0.12 -6.82
C TRP A 42 2.39 -1.29 -7.26
N LEU A 43 3.04 -2.08 -6.39
CA LEU A 43 3.38 -3.48 -6.69
C LEU A 43 2.14 -4.35 -6.92
N LEU A 44 1.10 -4.19 -6.10
CA LEU A 44 -0.20 -4.85 -6.30
C LEU A 44 -0.83 -4.46 -7.64
N GLY A 45 -0.92 -3.16 -7.91
CA GLY A 45 -1.53 -2.61 -9.12
C GLY A 45 -0.80 -3.07 -10.38
N LEU A 46 0.53 -2.95 -10.43
CA LEU A 46 1.34 -3.37 -11.59
C LEU A 46 1.25 -4.88 -11.83
N THR A 47 1.29 -5.68 -10.75
CA THR A 47 1.14 -7.15 -10.86
C THR A 47 -0.25 -7.52 -11.36
N ALA A 48 -1.30 -6.85 -10.88
CA ALA A 48 -2.67 -7.05 -11.33
C ALA A 48 -2.87 -6.61 -12.79
N CYS A 49 -2.24 -5.50 -13.20
CA CYS A 49 -2.24 -5.01 -14.59
C CYS A 49 -1.57 -6.02 -15.53
N ALA A 50 -0.38 -6.51 -15.16
CA ALA A 50 0.32 -7.54 -15.92
C ALA A 50 -0.51 -8.83 -16.03
N ALA A 51 -1.13 -9.27 -14.93
CA ALA A 51 -2.02 -10.43 -14.92
C ALA A 51 -3.28 -10.22 -15.77
N PHE A 52 -3.82 -9.01 -15.81
CA PHE A 52 -4.98 -8.67 -16.64
C PHE A 52 -4.65 -8.74 -18.14
N LEU A 53 -3.53 -8.14 -18.55
CA LEU A 53 -3.06 -8.11 -19.95
C LEU A 53 -2.64 -9.50 -20.44
N HIS A 54 -1.89 -10.24 -19.63
CA HIS A 54 -1.30 -11.52 -20.03
C HIS A 54 -2.33 -12.66 -20.18
N ASN A 55 -3.54 -12.50 -19.66
CA ASN A 55 -4.58 -13.54 -19.65
C ASN A 55 -4.08 -14.92 -19.23
N PRO A 56 -3.55 -15.05 -18.01
CA PRO A 56 -2.75 -16.20 -17.63
C PRO A 56 -3.54 -17.51 -17.65
N ASN A 57 -2.89 -18.54 -18.19
CA ASN A 57 -3.29 -19.94 -18.01
C ASN A 57 -3.23 -20.32 -16.51
N PHE A 58 -3.74 -21.51 -16.18
CA PHE A 58 -3.89 -21.99 -14.79
C PHE A 58 -2.63 -21.81 -13.91
N ILE A 59 -1.45 -22.17 -14.42
CA ILE A 59 -0.18 -22.07 -13.68
C ILE A 59 0.20 -20.60 -13.45
N ALA A 60 0.19 -19.80 -14.52
CA ALA A 60 0.53 -18.38 -14.43
C ALA A 60 -0.41 -17.63 -13.48
N ARG A 61 -1.70 -17.99 -13.44
CA ARG A 61 -2.69 -17.41 -12.52
C ARG A 61 -2.31 -17.67 -11.06
N ARG A 62 -1.81 -18.85 -10.72
CA ARG A 62 -1.31 -19.14 -9.37
C ARG A 62 -0.08 -18.31 -9.03
N ILE A 63 0.85 -18.14 -9.96
CA ILE A 63 2.03 -17.30 -9.74
C ILE A 63 1.61 -15.86 -9.44
N TYR A 64 0.72 -15.27 -10.24
CA TYR A 64 0.19 -13.93 -9.97
C TYR A 64 -0.58 -13.86 -8.65
N GLY A 65 -1.45 -14.84 -8.36
CA GLY A 65 -2.17 -14.89 -7.08
C GLY A 65 -1.24 -14.97 -5.87
N PHE A 66 -0.14 -15.72 -5.98
CA PHE A 66 0.88 -15.82 -4.94
C PHE A 66 1.63 -14.50 -4.75
N LEU A 67 2.10 -13.88 -5.83
CA LEU A 67 2.76 -12.56 -5.78
C LEU A 67 1.85 -11.49 -5.18
N LEU A 68 0.60 -11.41 -5.63
CA LEU A 68 -0.39 -10.49 -5.09
C LEU A 68 -0.65 -10.74 -3.59
N SER A 69 -0.69 -12.00 -3.16
CA SER A 69 -0.89 -12.35 -1.75
C SER A 69 0.30 -11.90 -0.90
N ILE A 70 1.54 -12.07 -1.39
CA ILE A 70 2.75 -11.57 -0.71
C ILE A 70 2.70 -10.06 -0.58
N PHE A 71 2.46 -9.33 -1.67
CA PHE A 71 2.45 -7.86 -1.63
C PHE A 71 1.33 -7.30 -0.74
N ALA A 72 0.15 -7.92 -0.76
CA ALA A 72 -0.94 -7.55 0.14
C ALA A 72 -0.59 -7.82 1.60
N LEU A 73 0.05 -8.95 1.91
CA LEU A 73 0.49 -9.28 3.27
C LEU A 73 1.55 -8.29 3.76
N THR A 74 2.55 -7.97 2.93
CA THR A 74 3.58 -6.98 3.27
C THR A 74 2.95 -5.61 3.54
N GLY A 75 2.03 -5.16 2.68
CA GLY A 75 1.30 -3.91 2.89
C GLY A 75 0.46 -3.91 4.18
N ALA A 76 -0.21 -5.02 4.49
CA ALA A 76 -0.98 -5.18 5.72
C ALA A 76 -0.08 -5.11 6.97
N ILE A 77 1.11 -5.74 6.94
CA ILE A 77 2.08 -5.68 8.05
C ILE A 77 2.55 -4.23 8.27
N ILE A 78 2.88 -3.50 7.20
CA ILE A 78 3.29 -2.09 7.28
C ILE A 78 2.15 -1.23 7.83
N ALA A 79 0.92 -1.46 7.37
CA ALA A 79 -0.26 -0.74 7.85
C ALA A 79 -0.58 -1.02 9.32
N ALA A 80 -0.48 -2.28 9.75
CA ALA A 80 -0.65 -2.66 11.14
C ALA A 80 0.43 -2.02 12.03
N ARG A 81 1.70 -2.01 11.60
CA ARG A 81 2.79 -1.32 12.30
C ARG A 81 2.54 0.18 12.41
N HIS A 82 2.06 0.81 11.34
CA HIS A 82 1.74 2.23 11.35
C HIS A 82 0.57 2.55 12.31
N ALA A 83 -0.51 1.76 12.27
CA ALA A 83 -1.61 1.91 13.22
C ALA A 83 -1.17 1.68 14.68
N TRP A 84 -0.22 0.77 14.90
CA TRP A 84 0.38 0.53 16.22
C TRP A 84 1.15 1.76 16.72
N LEU A 85 2.01 2.34 15.89
CA LEU A 85 2.80 3.52 16.25
C LEU A 85 1.93 4.73 16.59
N ILE A 86 0.81 4.90 15.87
CA ILE A 86 -0.17 5.94 16.17
C ILE A 86 -0.80 5.77 17.57
N ARG A 87 -1.04 4.51 17.99
CA ARG A 87 -1.65 4.21 19.29
C ARG A 87 -0.64 4.23 20.44
N PHE A 88 0.63 3.95 20.15
CA PHE A 88 1.72 3.90 21.11
C PHE A 88 2.88 4.83 20.69
N PRO A 89 2.69 6.16 20.74
CA PRO A 89 3.70 7.12 20.28
C PRO A 89 4.97 7.12 21.13
N GLN A 90 4.93 6.54 22.34
CA GLN A 90 6.09 6.44 23.24
C GLN A 90 7.21 5.52 22.71
N SER A 91 6.91 4.65 21.73
CA SER A 91 7.92 3.84 21.04
C SER A 91 8.56 4.53 19.84
N PHE A 92 8.19 5.79 19.57
CA PHE A 92 8.72 6.55 18.44
C PHE A 92 9.99 7.29 18.88
N GLU A 93 11.12 6.97 18.26
CA GLU A 93 12.35 7.75 18.41
C GLU A 93 12.20 9.05 17.60
N CYS A 94 12.46 10.20 18.24
CA CYS A 94 12.44 11.50 17.59
C CYS A 94 13.67 11.61 16.66
N GLY A 95 13.50 11.44 15.35
CA GLY A 95 14.57 11.54 14.34
C GLY A 95 14.22 10.88 13.00
N ILE A 96 15.13 10.96 12.02
CA ILE A 96 15.00 10.25 10.74
C ILE A 96 14.98 8.76 11.04
N SER A 97 13.83 8.13 10.84
CA SER A 97 13.71 6.69 11.04
C SER A 97 14.59 5.93 10.03
N PRO A 98 15.19 4.78 10.35
CA PRO A 98 16.00 4.01 9.39
C PRO A 98 15.24 3.67 8.10
N GLU A 99 13.92 3.52 8.22
CA GLU A 99 12.97 3.32 7.13
C GLU A 99 12.79 4.56 6.24
N GLU A 100 12.79 5.77 6.80
CA GLU A 100 12.83 7.03 6.05
C GLU A 100 14.15 7.22 5.29
N ALA A 101 15.27 7.01 5.97
CA ALA A 101 16.60 7.11 5.33
C ALA A 101 16.74 6.11 4.17
N PHE A 102 16.24 4.88 4.35
CA PHE A 102 16.24 3.87 3.30
C PHE A 102 15.35 4.26 2.12
N LEU A 103 14.13 4.73 2.39
CA LEU A 103 13.18 5.10 1.33
C LEU A 103 13.65 6.34 0.55
N ASN A 104 14.14 7.37 1.23
CA ASN A 104 14.64 8.59 0.59
C ASN A 104 15.98 8.34 -0.14
N ALA A 105 16.74 7.31 0.22
CA ALA A 105 17.93 6.90 -0.52
C ALA A 105 17.63 6.09 -1.79
N LEU A 106 16.37 5.68 -2.02
CA LEU A 106 16.01 4.98 -3.26
C LEU A 106 15.98 5.99 -4.42
N PRO A 107 16.54 5.65 -5.60
CA PRO A 107 16.56 6.56 -6.77
C PRO A 107 15.15 6.91 -7.30
N ILE A 108 14.13 6.16 -6.89
CA ILE A 108 12.72 6.40 -7.22
C ILE A 108 12.19 7.63 -6.45
N ALA A 109 12.71 7.86 -5.23
CA ALA A 109 12.38 9.05 -4.44
C ALA A 109 12.90 10.33 -5.13
N ASP A 110 14.13 10.29 -5.66
CA ASP A 110 14.69 11.42 -6.44
C ASP A 110 13.94 11.65 -7.77
N TRP A 111 13.52 10.57 -8.43
CA TRP A 111 12.85 10.67 -9.72
C TRP A 111 11.40 11.19 -9.61
N TRP A 112 10.67 10.82 -8.55
CA TRP A 112 9.30 11.27 -8.32
C TRP A 112 9.03 11.58 -6.83
N PRO A 113 9.59 12.69 -6.31
CA PRO A 113 9.54 13.01 -4.88
C PRO A 113 8.12 13.21 -4.38
N GLY A 114 7.25 13.83 -5.18
CA GLY A 114 5.84 14.02 -4.82
C GLY A 114 5.06 12.72 -4.52
N MET A 115 5.54 11.55 -4.96
CA MET A 115 4.93 10.26 -4.68
C MET A 115 5.70 9.47 -3.60
N PHE A 116 7.05 9.54 -3.61
CA PHE A 116 7.94 8.62 -2.90
C PHE A 116 8.90 9.28 -1.88
N GLU A 117 8.94 10.60 -1.78
CA GLU A 117 9.71 11.28 -0.74
C GLU A 117 8.90 11.29 0.56
N ALA A 118 9.55 10.94 1.66
CA ALA A 118 8.97 10.98 3.00
C ALA A 118 9.45 12.23 3.74
N ASN A 119 8.51 13.10 4.11
CA ASN A 119 8.76 14.44 4.67
C ASN A 119 7.93 14.73 5.94
N GLY A 120 7.20 13.74 6.46
CA GLY A 120 6.28 13.93 7.58
C GLY A 120 6.44 12.90 8.70
N ASP A 121 6.03 13.30 9.91
CA ASP A 121 6.08 12.45 11.10
C ASP A 121 4.95 11.40 11.11
N CYS A 122 5.30 10.14 11.36
CA CYS A 122 4.33 9.03 11.46
C CYS A 122 3.40 9.14 12.68
N ALA A 123 3.76 9.94 13.68
CA ALA A 123 3.01 10.09 14.92
C ALA A 123 1.92 11.16 14.85
N ASP A 124 1.91 12.00 13.80
CA ASP A 124 1.00 13.13 13.72
C ASP A 124 -0.31 12.74 12.99
N ILE A 125 -1.41 12.72 13.73
CA ILE A 125 -2.71 12.23 13.24
C ILE A 125 -3.54 13.41 12.73
N ASN A 126 -3.27 13.84 11.51
CA ASN A 126 -3.98 14.97 10.92
C ASN A 126 -5.32 14.58 10.23
N TRP A 127 -5.59 13.28 10.04
CA TRP A 127 -6.83 12.83 9.38
C TRP A 127 -7.45 11.60 10.05
N LYS A 128 -8.74 11.71 10.36
CA LYS A 128 -9.58 10.61 10.86
C LYS A 128 -10.91 10.62 10.13
N PHE A 129 -11.35 9.45 9.69
CA PHE A 129 -12.68 9.25 9.11
C PHE A 129 -13.35 8.08 9.79
N LEU A 130 -14.57 8.32 10.28
CA LEU A 130 -15.37 7.32 10.98
C LEU A 130 -14.62 6.69 12.17
N THR A 131 -13.92 7.54 12.94
CA THR A 131 -13.00 7.19 14.06
C THR A 131 -11.75 6.38 13.68
N LEU A 132 -11.61 5.96 12.42
CA LEU A 132 -10.44 5.24 11.91
C LEU A 132 -9.43 6.20 11.30
N THR A 133 -8.15 5.87 11.45
CA THR A 133 -7.04 6.64 10.88
C THR A 133 -6.73 6.16 9.45
N ILE A 134 -5.89 6.91 8.72
CA ILE A 134 -5.39 6.51 7.40
C ILE A 134 -4.82 5.08 7.40
N PRO A 135 -3.90 4.69 8.31
CA PRO A 135 -3.36 3.32 8.29
C PRO A 135 -4.38 2.25 8.64
N ASP A 136 -5.42 2.54 9.44
CA ASP A 136 -6.50 1.59 9.70
C ASP A 136 -7.28 1.29 8.42
N TRP A 137 -7.61 2.32 7.63
CA TRP A 137 -8.27 2.15 6.33
C TRP A 137 -7.37 1.42 5.33
N SER A 138 -6.07 1.75 5.28
CA SER A 138 -5.11 1.02 4.45
C SER A 138 -5.03 -0.45 4.84
N LEU A 139 -5.05 -0.78 6.14
CA LEU A 139 -5.03 -2.16 6.62
C LEU A 139 -6.26 -2.94 6.13
N ILE A 140 -7.46 -2.35 6.24
CA ILE A 140 -8.70 -2.96 5.73
C ILE A 140 -8.60 -3.20 4.22
N ALA A 141 -8.06 -2.22 3.47
CA ALA A 141 -7.86 -2.35 2.03
C ALA A 141 -6.86 -3.47 1.69
N PHE A 142 -5.71 -3.55 2.36
CA PHE A 142 -4.74 -4.63 2.11
C PHE A 142 -5.29 -6.01 2.46
N VAL A 143 -6.02 -6.14 3.57
CA VAL A 143 -6.66 -7.42 3.97
C VAL A 143 -7.72 -7.84 2.95
N SER A 144 -8.56 -6.91 2.49
CA SER A 144 -9.61 -7.21 1.51
C SER A 144 -9.01 -7.59 0.14
N LEU A 145 -8.03 -6.85 -0.35
CA LEU A 145 -7.31 -7.19 -1.59
C LEU A 145 -6.53 -8.50 -1.46
N GLY A 146 -5.91 -8.75 -0.29
CA GLY A 146 -5.24 -10.00 0.02
C GLY A 146 -6.18 -11.20 0.02
N ALA A 147 -7.40 -11.05 0.55
CA ALA A 147 -8.41 -12.10 0.48
C ALA A 147 -8.80 -12.43 -0.96
N VAL A 148 -8.96 -11.42 -1.83
CA VAL A 148 -9.21 -11.63 -3.26
C VAL A 148 -8.01 -12.32 -3.94
N ALA A 149 -6.78 -11.93 -3.61
CA ALA A 149 -5.56 -12.54 -4.14
C ALA A 149 -5.43 -14.02 -3.73
N LEU A 150 -5.72 -14.34 -2.46
CA LEU A 150 -5.74 -15.71 -1.95
C LEU A 150 -6.84 -16.54 -2.61
N TYR A 151 -8.02 -15.95 -2.84
CA TYR A 151 -9.08 -16.62 -3.59
C TYR A 151 -8.62 -16.97 -5.01
N ILE A 152 -7.97 -16.04 -5.72
CA ILE A 152 -7.41 -16.29 -7.06
C ILE A 152 -6.38 -17.43 -7.01
N LEU A 153 -5.50 -17.43 -6.01
CA LEU A 153 -4.46 -18.45 -5.83
C LEU A 153 -5.05 -19.85 -5.59
N LEU A 154 -6.06 -19.95 -4.74
CA LEU A 154 -6.69 -21.22 -4.35
C LEU A 154 -7.74 -21.70 -5.37
N SER A 155 -8.25 -20.81 -6.21
CA SER A 155 -9.27 -21.13 -7.22
C SER A 155 -8.76 -22.16 -8.24
N ARG A 156 -9.43 -23.32 -8.28
CA ARG A 156 -9.12 -24.41 -9.20
C ARG A 156 -9.71 -24.23 -10.62
N LYS A 157 -10.63 -23.28 -10.80
CA LYS A 157 -11.27 -22.95 -12.09
C LYS A 157 -10.67 -21.71 -12.69
#